data_AF-A0A963H6M5-F1
#
_entry.id   AF-A0A963H6M5-F1
#
_cell.length_a   1.000
_cell.length_b   1.000
_cell.length_c   1.000
_cell.angle_alpha   90.00
_cell.angle_beta   90.00
_cell.angle_gamma   90.00
#
_symmetry.space_group_name_H-M   'P 1'
#
loop_
_entity.id
_entity.type
_entity.pdbx_description
1 polymer ?
#
loop_
_entity_poly.entity_id
_entity_poly.type
_entity_poly.pdbx_seq_one_letter_code
_entity_poly.pdbx_strand_id
1 'polypeptide(L)' 'MRSKSAYLCAAVLALAAAGCGVTDKLRPYRIDVRQGNYVTQEMVSQLKKGMSRDQVRYALGTP' A
#
# COMPACT_ATOMS: atom_id res chain seq x y z
N MET A 1 1.96 51.91 10.12
CA MET A 1 2.41 50.71 10.88
C MET A 1 1.44 49.54 10.73
N ARG A 2 0.11 49.74 10.76
CA ARG A 2 -0.90 48.67 10.63
C ARG A 2 -0.88 47.87 9.30
N SER A 3 -0.60 48.50 8.16
CA SER A 3 -0.60 47.81 6.86
C SER A 3 0.57 46.84 6.68
N LYS A 4 1.78 47.21 7.15
CA LYS A 4 2.98 46.36 7.06
C LYS A 4 2.82 45.07 7.87
N SER A 5 2.20 45.14 9.05
CA SER A 5 1.89 43.96 9.86
C SER A 5 0.86 43.05 9.18
N ALA A 6 -0.15 43.60 8.50
CA ALA A 6 -1.11 42.80 7.76
C ALA A 6 -0.48 42.01 6.59
N TYR A 7 0.45 42.63 5.85
CA TYR A 7 1.21 41.94 4.81
C TYR A 7 2.11 40.83 5.36
N LEU A 8 2.72 41.05 6.53
CA LEU A 8 3.54 40.05 7.19
C LEU A 8 2.70 38.84 7.62
N CYS A 9 1.53 39.07 8.22
CA CYS A 9 0.61 37.99 8.60
C CYS A 9 0.11 37.21 7.38
N ALA A 10 -0.25 37.90 6.30
CA ALA A 10 -0.69 37.26 5.06
C ALA A 10 0.43 36.39 4.43
N ALA A 11 1.68 36.85 4.46
CA ALA A 11 2.82 36.09 3.96
C ALA A 11 3.09 34.82 4.78
N VAL A 12 2.99 34.91 6.12
CA VAL A 12 3.16 33.74 7.01
C VAL A 12 2.05 32.71 6.79
N LEU A 13 0.80 33.15 6.64
CA LEU A 13 -0.33 32.27 6.35
C LEU A 13 -0.20 31.57 4.99
N ALA A 14 0.26 32.27 3.96
CA ALA A 14 0.48 31.68 2.64
C ALA A 14 1.59 30.62 2.66
N LEU A 15 2.67 30.85 3.40
CA LEU A 15 3.78 29.90 3.52
C LEU A 15 3.37 28.63 4.30
N ALA A 16 2.55 28.78 5.34
CA ALA A 16 2.02 27.66 6.12
C ALA A 16 1.09 26.76 5.29
N ALA A 17 0.30 27.33 4.38
CA ALA A 17 -0.61 26.57 3.52
C ALA A 17 0.08 25.83 2.36
N ALA A 18 1.32 26.20 2.01
CA ALA A 18 2.06 25.60 0.89
C ALA A 18 2.60 24.17 1.19
N GLY A 19 2.59 23.73 2.44
CA GLY A 19 3.19 22.44 2.86
C GLY A 19 2.30 21.19 2.68
N CYS A 20 0.98 21.35 2.49
CA CYS A 20 0.01 20.25 2.60
C CYS A 20 -0.02 19.22 1.45
N GLY A 21 0.94 19.21 0.52
CA GLY A 21 0.93 18.29 -0.63
C GLY A 21 2.27 17.67 -1.00
N VAL A 22 3.32 17.92 -0.20
CA VAL A 22 4.68 17.43 -0.49
C VAL A 22 4.83 15.94 -0.14
N THR A 23 4.10 15.46 0.86
CA THR A 23 4.16 14.06 1.33
C THR A 23 3.60 13.07 0.32
N ASP A 24 2.56 13.44 -0.45
CA ASP A 24 1.98 12.56 -1.48
C ASP A 24 2.85 12.46 -2.74
N LYS A 25 3.63 13.51 -3.04
CA LYS A 25 4.52 13.58 -4.20
C LYS A 25 5.90 12.96 -3.94
N LEU A 26 6.32 12.87 -2.68
CA LEU A 26 7.60 12.29 -2.25
C LEU A 26 7.42 10.92 -1.59
N ARG A 27 6.57 10.05 -2.16
CA ARG A 27 6.47 8.67 -1.66
C ARG A 27 7.75 7.90 -2.00
N PRO A 28 8.42 7.28 -1.02
CA PRO A 28 9.57 6.42 -1.30
C PRO A 28 9.17 5.29 -2.23
N TYR A 29 10.07 4.90 -3.13
CA TYR A 29 9.90 3.71 -3.96
C TYR A 29 9.64 2.50 -3.05
N ARG A 30 8.56 1.77 -3.33
CA ARG A 30 8.26 0.49 -2.70
C ARG A 30 8.08 -0.55 -3.78
N ILE A 31 8.78 -1.67 -3.61
CA ILE A 31 8.59 -2.86 -4.44
C ILE A 31 7.36 -3.62 -3.94
N ASP A 32 6.60 -4.19 -4.87
CA ASP A 32 5.51 -5.09 -4.53
C ASP A 32 6.09 -6.44 -4.07
N VAL A 33 5.89 -6.76 -2.79
CA VAL A 33 6.28 -8.05 -2.21
C VAL A 33 5.05 -8.95 -2.21
N ARG A 34 5.13 -10.09 -2.90
CA ARG A 34 4.06 -11.10 -2.86
C ARG A 34 3.99 -11.68 -1.45
N GLN A 35 2.79 -11.66 -0.87
CA GLN A 35 2.53 -12.18 0.48
C GLN A 35 1.68 -13.46 0.39
N GLY A 36 1.97 -14.40 1.28
CA GLY A 36 1.25 -15.66 1.39
C GLY A 36 1.69 -16.72 0.39
N ASN A 37 0.84 -17.74 0.24
CA ASN A 37 1.15 -18.93 -0.55
C ASN A 37 0.88 -18.70 -2.04
N TYR A 38 1.81 -19.16 -2.87
CA TYR A 38 1.68 -19.09 -4.31
C TYR A 38 0.78 -20.22 -4.81
N VAL A 39 -0.39 -19.88 -5.35
CA VAL A 39 -1.38 -20.86 -5.84
C VAL A 39 -1.71 -20.53 -7.29
N THR A 40 -1.53 -21.51 -8.17
CA THR A 40 -1.87 -21.40 -9.59
C THR A 40 -3.15 -22.15 -9.92
N GLN A 41 -3.75 -21.86 -11.09
CA GLN A 41 -4.98 -22.53 -11.51
C GLN A 41 -4.77 -24.02 -11.78
N GLU A 42 -3.56 -24.39 -12.21
CA GLU A 42 -3.17 -25.79 -12.43
C GLU A 42 -3.16 -26.56 -11.10
N MET A 43 -2.70 -25.92 -10.02
CA MET A 43 -2.71 -26.53 -8.67
C MET A 43 -4.16 -26.71 -8.17
N VAL A 44 -5.01 -25.71 -8.38
CA VAL A 44 -6.44 -25.77 -8.00
C VAL A 44 -7.19 -26.81 -8.82
N SER A 45 -6.86 -26.97 -10.10
CA SER A 45 -7.51 -27.95 -10.99
C SER A 45 -7.32 -29.41 -10.54
N GLN A 46 -6.27 -29.67 -9.76
CA GLN A 46 -6.00 -31.00 -9.19
C GLN A 46 -6.92 -31.33 -8.02
N LEU A 47 -7.54 -30.31 -7.39
CA LEU A 47 -8.40 -30.51 -6.22
C LEU A 47 -9.74 -31.11 -6.59
N LYS A 48 -10.19 -32.08 -5.78
CA LYS A 48 -11.51 -32.72 -5.90
C LYS A 48 -12.20 -32.71 -4.54
N LYS A 49 -13.54 -32.63 -4.56
CA LYS A 49 -14.34 -32.73 -3.33
C LYS A 49 -14.13 -34.10 -2.69
N GLY A 50 -13.94 -34.14 -1.37
CA GLY A 50 -13.68 -35.37 -0.61
C GLY A 50 -12.20 -35.73 -0.42
N MET A 51 -11.26 -34.92 -0.90
CA MET A 51 -9.83 -35.10 -0.62
C MET A 51 -9.51 -34.96 0.87
N SER A 52 -8.60 -35.80 1.36
CA SER A 52 -8.07 -35.69 2.72
C SER A 52 -7.12 -34.49 2.85
N ARG A 53 -6.89 -34.01 4.08
CA ARG A 53 -5.97 -32.88 4.34
C ARG A 53 -4.56 -33.15 3.81
N ASP A 54 -4.09 -34.39 3.87
CA ASP A 54 -2.76 -34.74 3.39
C ASP A 54 -2.68 -34.76 1.86
N GLN A 55 -3.76 -35.17 1.19
CA GLN A 55 -3.86 -35.07 -0.27
C GLN A 55 -3.87 -33.61 -0.74
N VAL A 56 -4.56 -32.72 -0.02
CA VAL A 56 -4.56 -31.29 -0.32
C VAL A 56 -3.17 -30.67 -0.13
N ARG A 57 -2.44 -31.06 0.92
CA ARG A 57 -1.05 -30.62 1.13
C ARG A 57 -0.09 -31.12 0.06
N TYR A 58 -0.30 -32.33 -0.42
CA TYR A 58 0.49 -32.85 -1.54
C TYR A 58 0.26 -32.03 -2.82
N ALA A 59 -0.98 -31.61 -3.08
CA ALA A 59 -1.33 -30.84 -4.28
C ALA A 59 -0.96 -29.34 -4.21
N LEU A 60 -1.17 -28.70 -3.05
CA LEU A 60 -0.98 -27.26 -2.88
C LEU A 60 0.32 -26.88 -2.17
N GLY A 61 1.05 -27.85 -1.65
CA GLY A 61 2.13 -27.64 -0.69
C GLY A 61 1.62 -27.53 0.75
N THR A 62 2.55 -27.43 1.69
CA THR A 62 2.24 -27.16 3.09
C THR A 62 1.87 -25.69 3.27
N PRO A 63 0.79 -25.37 4.01
CA PRO A 63 0.56 -23.99 4.43
C PRO A 63 1.66 -23.47 5.33
#